data_AF-A0A399RDA4-F1
#
_entry.id   AF-A0A399RDA4-F1
#
_cell.length_a   1.000
_cell.length_b   1.000
_cell.length_c   1.000
_cell.angle_alpha   90.00
_cell.angle_beta   90.00
_cell.angle_gamma   90.00
#
_symmetry.space_group_name_H-M   'P 1'
#
loop_
_entity.id
_entity.type
_entity.pdbx_description
1 polymer ?
#
loop_
_entity_poly.entity_id
_entity_poly.type
_entity_poly.pdbx_seq_one_letter_code
_entity_poly.pdbx_strand_id
1 'polypeptide(L)'
;MSRRARTALYAGGAFAVMILMIFLMAWQQGINPLHPRTRMYWLAAVLAALYISIRGAVFIERIQYRRERKQADDAPPSRLSNNINDRMAARKARVEAARKKAEQRGER
;
A
#
# COMPACT_ATOMS: atom_id res chain seq x y z
N MET A 1 0.68 17.16 -6.93
CA MET A 1 -0.57 16.65 -6.30
C MET A 1 -0.21 16.01 -4.96
N SER A 2 -0.82 16.43 -3.84
CA SER A 2 -0.52 15.86 -2.53
C SER A 2 -0.98 14.39 -2.46
N ARG A 3 -0.34 13.55 -1.65
CA ARG A 3 -0.72 12.12 -1.50
C ARG A 3 -2.20 11.99 -1.15
N ARG A 4 -2.67 12.82 -0.22
CA ARG A 4 -4.09 12.91 0.20
C ARG A 4 -5.04 13.19 -0.96
N ALA A 5 -4.67 14.05 -1.91
CA ALA A 5 -5.49 14.36 -3.08
C ALA A 5 -5.61 13.17 -4.04
N ARG A 6 -4.55 12.37 -4.20
CA ARG A 6 -4.60 11.14 -5.00
C ARG A 6 -5.47 10.07 -4.33
N THR A 7 -5.34 9.89 -3.01
CA THR A 7 -6.19 8.96 -2.25
C THR A 7 -7.67 9.35 -2.34
N ALA A 8 -7.98 10.65 -2.24
CA ALA A 8 -9.34 11.15 -2.40
C ALA A 8 -9.89 10.92 -3.82
N LEU A 9 -9.08 11.08 -4.85
CA LEU A 9 -9.47 10.79 -6.24
C LEU A 9 -9.78 9.30 -6.46
N TYR A 10 -8.94 8.41 -5.95
CA TYR A 10 -9.19 6.97 -6.04
C TYR A 10 -10.42 6.55 -5.25
N ALA A 11 -10.61 7.09 -4.04
CA ALA A 11 -11.82 6.87 -3.25
C ALA A 11 -13.07 7.37 -4.01
N GLY A 12 -13.04 8.59 -4.53
CA GLY A 12 -14.15 9.17 -5.30
C GLY A 12 -14.49 8.33 -6.53
N GLY A 13 -13.48 7.90 -7.29
CA GLY A 13 -13.67 7.03 -8.45
C GLY A 13 -14.27 5.66 -8.09
N ALA A 14 -13.73 4.99 -7.06
CA ALA A 14 -14.25 3.71 -6.60
C ALA A 14 -15.69 3.82 -6.08
N PHE A 15 -16.01 4.91 -5.38
CA PHE A 15 -17.36 5.19 -4.90
C PHE A 15 -18.35 5.40 -6.04
N ALA A 16 -17.97 6.18 -7.07
CA ALA A 16 -18.80 6.40 -8.25
C ALA A 16 -19.09 5.10 -9.00
N VAL A 17 -18.08 4.23 -9.17
CA VAL A 17 -18.24 2.91 -9.79
C VAL A 17 -19.18 2.02 -8.97
N MET A 18 -19.07 2.03 -7.64
CA MET A 18 -19.99 1.27 -6.79
C MET A 18 -21.43 1.78 -6.90
N ILE A 19 -21.66 3.09 -6.84
CA ILE A 19 -23.00 3.66 -7.03
C ILE A 19 -23.57 3.22 -8.38
N LEU A 20 -22.76 3.30 -9.44
CA LEU A 20 -23.17 2.90 -10.78
C LEU A 20 -23.57 1.41 -10.82
N MET A 21 -22.78 0.52 -10.21
CA MET A 21 -23.14 -0.91 -10.12
C MET A 21 -24.44 -1.15 -9.35
N ILE A 22 -24.62 -0.48 -8.22
CA ILE A 22 -25.85 -0.60 -7.40
C ILE A 22 -27.06 -0.13 -8.23
N PHE A 23 -26.92 0.96 -9.00
CA PHE A 23 -27.98 1.47 -9.87
C PHE A 23 -28.28 0.53 -11.06
N LEU A 24 -27.24 -0.04 -11.68
CA LEU A 24 -27.39 -1.03 -12.75
C LEU A 24 -28.11 -2.29 -12.27
N MET A 25 -27.80 -2.77 -11.07
CA MET A 25 -28.53 -3.89 -10.46
C MET A 25 -29.99 -3.53 -10.16
N ALA A 26 -30.25 -2.30 -9.68
CA ALA A 26 -31.62 -1.79 -9.51
C ALA A 26 -32.41 -1.89 -10.81
N TRP A 27 -31.80 -1.40 -11.88
CA TRP A 27 -32.38 -1.33 -13.21
C TRP A 27 -32.66 -2.72 -13.75
N GLN A 28 -31.70 -3.64 -13.64
CA GLN A 28 -31.85 -5.02 -14.10
C GLN A 28 -32.97 -5.76 -13.37
N GLN A 29 -33.18 -5.47 -12.08
CA GLN A 29 -34.22 -6.11 -11.27
C GLN A 29 -35.58 -5.37 -11.33
N GLY A 30 -35.67 -4.24 -12.04
CA GLY A 30 -36.90 -3.43 -12.11
C GLY A 30 -37.34 -2.87 -10.75
N ILE A 31 -36.43 -2.78 -9.78
CA ILE A 31 -36.75 -2.35 -8.42
C ILE A 31 -36.71 -0.83 -8.36
N ASN A 32 -37.81 -0.20 -7.94
CA ASN A 32 -37.84 1.23 -7.68
C ASN A 32 -37.03 1.57 -6.40
N PRO A 33 -35.96 2.37 -6.50
CA PRO A 33 -35.14 2.73 -5.35
C PRO A 33 -35.87 3.67 -4.37
N LEU A 34 -36.90 4.37 -4.85
CA LEU A 34 -37.72 5.31 -4.08
C LEU A 34 -38.91 4.64 -3.38
N HIS A 35 -39.04 3.31 -3.45
CA HIS A 35 -40.13 2.63 -2.76
C HIS A 35 -39.92 2.70 -1.23
N PRO A 36 -40.94 3.03 -0.42
CA PRO A 36 -40.78 3.31 1.01
C PRO A 36 -40.23 2.11 1.81
N ARG A 37 -40.43 0.89 1.31
CA ARG A 37 -39.89 -0.35 1.88
C ARG A 37 -38.41 -0.56 1.54
N THR A 38 -37.98 -0.18 0.35
CA THR A 38 -36.62 -0.45 -0.15
C THR A 38 -35.65 0.67 0.18
N ARG A 39 -36.13 1.90 0.41
CA ARG A 39 -35.30 3.09 0.69
C ARG A 39 -34.22 2.89 1.75
N MET A 40 -34.51 2.14 2.82
CA MET A 40 -33.54 1.88 3.90
C MET A 40 -32.41 0.97 3.44
N TYR A 41 -32.70 -0.03 2.61
CA TYR A 41 -31.68 -0.90 2.02
C TYR A 41 -30.81 -0.13 1.02
N TRP A 42 -31.38 0.79 0.25
CA TRP A 42 -30.63 1.69 -0.64
C TRP A 42 -29.69 2.61 0.13
N LEU A 43 -30.18 3.24 1.20
CA LEU A 43 -29.34 4.05 2.09
C LEU A 43 -28.20 3.23 2.71
N ALA A 44 -28.48 2.02 3.18
CA ALA A 44 -27.47 1.13 3.73
C ALA A 44 -26.43 0.73 2.67
N ALA A 45 -26.85 0.47 1.43
CA ALA A 45 -25.95 0.14 0.32
C ALA A 45 -25.03 1.31 -0.04
N VAL A 46 -25.56 2.54 -0.08
CA VAL A 46 -24.75 3.75 -0.32
C VAL A 46 -23.75 3.98 0.81
N LEU A 47 -24.17 3.81 2.07
CA LEU A 47 -23.27 3.91 3.23
C LEU A 47 -22.17 2.85 3.20
N ALA A 48 -22.50 1.61 2.85
CA ALA A 48 -21.54 0.53 2.70
C ALA A 48 -20.55 0.83 1.58
N ALA A 49 -21.02 1.31 0.42
CA ALA A 49 -20.17 1.72 -0.69
C ALA A 49 -19.20 2.84 -0.31
N LEU A 50 -19.68 3.84 0.45
CA LEU A 50 -18.84 4.92 0.97
C LEU A 50 -17.74 4.38 1.89
N TYR A 51 -18.12 3.51 2.83
CA TYR A 51 -17.20 2.89 3.77
C TYR A 51 -16.12 2.06 3.05
N ILE A 52 -16.53 1.21 2.11
CA ILE A 52 -15.62 0.35 1.34
C ILE A 52 -14.71 1.20 0.46
N SER A 53 -15.21 2.28 -0.14
CA SER A 53 -14.39 3.20 -0.93
C SER A 53 -13.27 3.82 -0.10
N ILE A 54 -13.61 4.37 1.07
CA ILE A 54 -12.62 4.99 1.98
C ILE A 54 -11.58 3.95 2.40
N ARG A 55 -12.04 2.76 2.83
CA ARG A 55 -11.15 1.70 3.32
C ARG A 55 -10.31 1.08 2.20
N GLY A 56 -10.89 0.94 1.01
CA GLY A 56 -10.22 0.47 -0.20
C GLY A 56 -9.11 1.43 -0.64
N ALA A 57 -9.34 2.74 -0.58
CA ALA A 57 -8.32 3.73 -0.94
C ALA A 57 -7.09 3.66 -0.01
N VAL A 58 -7.30 3.50 1.31
CA VAL A 58 -6.22 3.29 2.29
C VAL A 58 -5.48 1.97 2.03
N PHE A 59 -6.21 0.91 1.65
CA PHE A 59 -5.61 -0.39 1.35
C PHE A 59 -4.76 -0.35 0.07
N ILE A 60 -5.25 0.31 -0.99
CA ILE A 60 -4.50 0.51 -2.23
C ILE A 60 -3.25 1.33 -1.99
N GLU A 61 -3.31 2.40 -1.18
CA GLU A 61 -2.13 3.18 -0.82
C GLU A 61 -1.08 2.33 -0.09
N ARG A 62 -1.51 1.45 0.83
CA ARG A 62 -0.61 0.51 1.51
C ARG A 62 0.02 -0.51 0.55
N ILE A 63 -0.72 -0.98 -0.45
CA ILE A 63 -0.19 -1.88 -1.49
C ILE A 63 0.79 -1.14 -2.41
N GLN A 64 0.44 0.06 -2.87
CA GLN A 64 1.31 0.88 -3.70
C GLN A 64 2.61 1.22 -2.98
N TYR A 65 2.55 1.62 -1.70
CA TYR A 65 3.75 1.86 -0.90
C TYR A 65 4.66 0.62 -0.79
N ARG A 66 4.07 -0.57 -0.64
CA ARG A 66 4.84 -1.83 -0.63
C ARG A 66 5.45 -2.14 -2.01
N ARG A 67 4.73 -1.86 -3.10
CA ARG A 67 5.24 -2.02 -4.47
C ARG A 67 6.35 -1.04 -4.78
N GLU A 68 6.23 0.23 -4.39
CA GLU A 68 7.27 1.25 -4.54
C GLU A 68 8.54 0.87 -3.76
N ARG A 69 8.41 0.36 -2.52
CA ARG A 69 9.57 -0.16 -1.77
C ARG A 69 10.21 -1.38 -2.45
N LYS A 70 9.41 -2.34 -2.92
CA LYS A 70 9.96 -3.49 -3.66
C LYS A 70 10.63 -3.07 -4.96
N GLN A 71 10.07 -2.12 -5.71
CA GLN A 71 10.72 -1.57 -6.89
C GLN A 71 12.00 -0.78 -6.57
N ALA A 72 12.09 -0.14 -5.40
CA ALA A 72 13.32 0.48 -4.93
C ALA A 72 14.38 -0.57 -4.53
N ASP A 73 13.96 -1.71 -4.01
CA ASP A 73 14.86 -2.85 -3.70
C ASP A 73 15.27 -3.61 -4.97
N ASP A 74 14.39 -3.69 -5.99
CA ASP A 74 14.65 -4.31 -7.30
C ASP A 74 15.34 -3.35 -8.30
N ALA A 75 15.52 -2.08 -7.93
CA ALA A 75 16.28 -1.14 -8.74
C ALA A 75 17.75 -1.62 -8.82
N PRO A 76 18.37 -1.67 -10.01
CA PRO A 76 19.73 -2.16 -10.16
C PRO A 76 20.64 -1.36 -9.22
N PRO A 77 21.49 -2.04 -8.41
CA PRO A 77 22.26 -1.38 -7.39
C PRO A 77 23.08 -0.27 -8.04
N SER A 78 22.89 0.96 -7.56
CA SER A 78 23.67 2.09 -8.06
C SER A 78 25.15 1.77 -7.84
N ARG A 79 26.03 2.13 -8.78
CA ARG A 79 27.49 1.88 -8.67
C ARG A 79 28.07 2.35 -7.33
N LEU A 80 27.46 3.37 -6.72
CA LEU A 80 27.84 3.88 -5.40
C LEU A 80 27.47 2.91 -4.26
N SER A 81 26.31 2.25 -4.32
CA SER A 81 25.85 1.29 -3.31
C SER A 81 26.72 0.03 -3.26
N ASN A 82 27.15 -0.49 -4.40
CA ASN A 82 28.10 -1.61 -4.46
C ASN A 82 29.44 -1.23 -3.83
N ASN A 83 29.95 -0.03 -4.11
CA ASN A 83 31.21 0.46 -3.55
C ASN A 83 31.15 0.66 -2.02
N ILE A 84 29.99 1.03 -1.47
CA ILE A 84 29.77 1.13 -0.03
C ILE A 84 29.67 -0.25 0.63
N ASN A 85 28.96 -1.19 0.00
CA ASN A 85 28.85 -2.56 0.50
C ASN A 85 30.21 -3.26 0.51
N ASP A 86 31.02 -3.08 -0.54
CA ASP A 86 32.38 -3.63 -0.62
C ASP A 86 33.28 -3.04 0.48
N ARG A 87 33.19 -1.72 0.70
CA ARG A 87 33.92 -1.03 1.78
C ARG A 87 33.49 -1.51 3.18
N MET A 88 32.20 -1.73 3.39
CA MET A 88 31.65 -2.23 4.65
C MET A 88 32.02 -3.71 4.88
N ALA A 89 31.99 -4.55 3.84
CA ALA A 89 32.43 -5.93 3.91
C ALA A 89 33.92 -6.04 4.25
N ALA A 90 34.76 -5.22 3.60
CA ALA A 90 36.18 -5.12 3.92
C ALA A 90 36.43 -4.65 5.36
N ARG A 91 35.63 -3.70 5.86
CA ARG A 91 35.71 -3.24 7.25
C ARG A 91 35.28 -4.32 8.23
N LYS A 92 34.22 -5.07 7.94
CA LYS A 92 33.72 -6.15 8.77
C LYS A 92 34.74 -7.30 8.88
N ALA A 93 35.36 -7.67 7.76
CA ALA A 93 36.44 -8.66 7.73
C ALA A 93 37.65 -8.24 8.58
N ARG A 94 38.02 -6.96 8.56
CA ARG A 94 39.10 -6.42 9.40
C ARG A 94 38.77 -6.44 10.88
N VAL A 95 37.53 -6.08 11.24
CA VAL A 95 37.07 -6.09 12.64
C VAL A 95 36.95 -7.52 13.17
N GLU A 96 36.44 -8.46 12.38
CA GLU A 96 36.38 -9.87 12.75
C GLU A 96 37.78 -10.50 12.90
N ALA A 97 38.72 -10.15 12.02
CA ALA A 97 40.11 -10.58 12.15
C ALA A 97 40.78 -10.00 13.41
N ALA A 98 40.53 -8.72 13.72
CA ALA A 98 41.02 -8.09 14.95
C ALA A 98 40.40 -8.71 16.20
N ARG A 99 39.10 -9.02 16.18
CA ARG A 99 38.38 -9.66 17.28
C ARG A 99 38.88 -11.09 17.55
N LYS A 100 39.11 -11.87 16.49
CA LYS A 100 39.72 -13.21 16.60
C LYS A 100 41.15 -13.16 17.16
N LYS A 101 41.95 -12.17 16.76
CA LYS A 101 43.29 -11.96 17.32
C LYS A 101 43.26 -11.53 18.78
N ALA A 102 42.32 -10.67 19.18
CA ALA A 102 42.14 -10.26 20.57
C ALA A 102 41.69 -11.42 21.47
N GLU A 103 40.77 -12.27 20.99
CA GLU A 103 40.35 -13.49 21.69
C GLU A 103 41.49 -14.51 21.83
N GLN A 104 42.35 -14.65 20.81
CA GLN A 104 43.55 -15.50 20.88
C GLN A 104 44.64 -14.94 21.80
N ARG A 105 44.66 -13.62 22.03
CA ARG A 105 45.62 -12.94 22.91
C ARG A 105 45.18 -12.93 24.39
N GLY A 106 44.00 -13.45 24.70
CA GLY A 106 43.51 -13.60 26.08
C GLY A 106 43.14 -12.28 26.77
N GLU A 107 42.90 -11.21 26.03
CA GLU A 107 42.40 -9.95 26.60
C GLU A 107 40.86 -9.99 26.66
N ARG A 108 40.33 -10.64 27.70
CA ARG A 108 39.00 -10.40 28.25
C ARG A 108 39.07 -10.42 29.76
#